data_AF-A0A6I2YA68-F1
#
_entry.id   AF-A0A6I2YA68-F1
#
_cell.length_a   1.000
_cell.length_b   1.000
_cell.length_c   1.000
_cell.angle_alpha   90.00
_cell.angle_beta   90.00
_cell.angle_gamma   90.00
#
_symmetry.space_group_name_H-M   'P 1'
#
loop_
_entity.id
_entity.type
_entity.pdbx_description
1 polymer ?
#
loop_
_entity_poly.entity_id
_entity_poly.type
_entity_poly.pdbx_seq_one_letter_code
_entity_poly.pdbx_strand_id
1 'polypeptide(L)'
;MALPEYDLPFNAMGCGIRVLVGPSIDPSGTSAEAGAQAVRATIERFDQSLSRFNPGSELSQLNADPRETVPASPLLCSLVSAAVWAAEQSEGLLDPTLVGELEEVGYLETFRNATPAPLPEALLSAPTARPAAPRRDSHWGEIYVDHTAGTVTRPVGVRI
;
A
#
# COMPACT_ATOMS: atom_id res chain seq x y z
N MET A 1 7.36 30.01 10.59
CA MET A 1 6.51 28.83 10.37
C MET A 1 5.66 28.67 11.61
N ALA A 2 4.33 28.71 11.50
CA ALA A 2 3.46 28.55 12.67
C ALA A 2 3.62 27.13 13.23
N LEU A 3 3.71 27.00 14.56
CA LEU A 3 3.77 25.70 15.23
C LEU A 3 2.43 24.95 15.03
N PRO A 4 2.45 23.61 14.92
CA PRO A 4 1.22 22.83 14.86
C PRO A 4 0.42 23.02 16.16
N GLU A 5 -0.90 23.07 16.06
CA GLU A 5 -1.81 23.04 17.20
C GLU A 5 -1.82 21.65 17.85
N TYR A 6 -1.62 20.60 17.05
CA TYR A 6 -1.52 19.22 17.53
C TYR A 6 -0.50 18.41 16.73
N ASP A 7 0.25 17.55 17.42
CA ASP A 7 1.29 16.69 16.86
C ASP A 7 1.11 15.26 17.38
N LEU A 8 0.78 14.33 16.48
CA LEU A 8 0.49 12.94 16.80
C LEU A 8 1.44 11.98 16.07
N PRO A 9 2.51 11.50 16.74
CA PRO A 9 3.33 10.41 16.24
C PRO A 9 2.71 9.05 16.55
N PHE A 10 2.76 8.12 15.60
CA PHE A 10 2.39 6.71 15.78
C PHE A 10 3.05 5.82 14.72
N ASN A 11 2.90 4.50 14.83
CA ASN A 11 3.45 3.54 13.88
C ASN A 11 2.32 2.83 13.13
N ALA A 12 2.40 2.76 11.80
CA ALA A 12 1.49 1.98 10.94
C ALA A 12 2.18 1.71 9.59
N MET A 13 1.70 0.74 8.81
CA MET A 13 2.19 0.46 7.44
C MET A 13 3.69 0.21 7.34
N GLY A 14 4.29 -0.40 8.37
CA GLY A 14 5.72 -0.67 8.43
C GLY A 14 6.62 0.56 8.67
N CYS A 15 6.08 1.75 8.90
CA CYS A 15 6.85 2.97 9.13
C CYS A 15 6.35 3.78 10.34
N GLY A 16 7.12 4.82 10.69
CA GLY A 16 6.71 5.87 11.63
C GLY A 16 5.96 6.98 10.90
N ILE A 17 4.79 7.34 11.41
CA ILE A 17 3.89 8.35 10.85
C ILE A 17 3.74 9.48 11.86
N ARG A 18 3.66 10.71 11.35
CA ARG A 18 3.42 11.91 12.17
C ARG A 18 2.34 12.76 11.52
N VAL A 19 1.26 13.01 12.27
CA VAL A 19 0.17 13.89 11.84
C VAL A 19 0.31 15.23 12.55
N LEU A 20 0.46 16.29 11.76
CA LEU A 20 0.57 17.66 12.23
C LEU A 20 -0.68 18.42 11.83
N VAL A 21 -1.43 18.93 12.81
CA VAL A 21 -2.65 19.70 12.56
C VAL A 21 -2.39 21.15 12.93
N GLY A 22 -2.58 22.05 11.96
CA GLY A 22 -2.45 23.48 12.17
C GLY A 22 -3.70 24.09 12.82
N PRO A 23 -3.68 25.40 13.09
CA PRO A 23 -4.80 26.13 13.67
C PRO A 23 -6.10 25.91 12.88
N SER A 24 -7.21 25.69 13.58
CA SER A 24 -8.52 25.60 12.90
C SER A 24 -8.85 26.90 12.16
N ILE A 25 -9.33 26.76 10.92
CA ILE A 25 -9.89 27.86 10.12
C ILE A 25 -11.36 28.16 10.47
N ASP A 26 -12.03 27.23 11.14
CA ASP A 26 -13.40 27.34 11.62
C ASP A 26 -13.44 27.01 13.13
N PRO A 27 -13.67 28.00 14.01
CA PRO A 27 -13.76 27.78 15.45
C PRO A 27 -14.88 26.82 15.88
N SER A 28 -15.87 26.58 15.02
CA SER A 28 -16.95 25.61 15.25
C SER A 28 -16.65 24.20 14.70
N GLY A 29 -15.51 24.05 14.01
CA GLY A 29 -15.06 22.79 13.44
C GLY A 29 -14.52 21.80 14.46
N THR A 30 -14.15 20.61 13.96
CA THR A 30 -13.49 19.56 14.75
C THR A 30 -12.20 20.09 15.37
N SER A 31 -11.94 19.75 16.65
CA SER A 31 -10.69 20.13 17.30
C SER A 31 -9.48 19.51 16.61
N ALA A 32 -8.31 20.16 16.71
CA ALA A 32 -7.08 19.67 16.10
C ALA A 32 -6.73 18.24 16.56
N GLU A 33 -6.94 17.93 17.84
CA GLU A 33 -6.79 16.58 18.39
C GLU A 33 -7.75 15.58 17.76
N ALA A 34 -9.06 15.89 17.72
CA ALA A 34 -10.05 14.98 17.16
C ALA A 34 -9.82 14.72 15.66
N GLY A 35 -9.40 15.74 14.92
CA GLY A 35 -8.99 15.61 13.52
C GLY A 35 -7.78 14.69 13.37
N ALA A 36 -6.75 14.87 14.19
CA ALA A 36 -5.57 14.00 14.17
C ALA A 36 -5.90 12.54 14.50
N GLN A 37 -6.77 12.30 15.49
CA GLN A 37 -7.22 10.94 15.84
C GLN A 37 -8.04 10.30 14.73
N ALA A 38 -8.88 11.06 14.03
CA ALA A 38 -9.64 10.56 12.87
C ALA A 38 -8.71 10.16 11.71
N VAL A 39 -7.67 10.94 11.44
CA VAL A 39 -6.64 10.59 10.45
C VAL A 39 -5.89 9.33 10.86
N ARG A 40 -5.47 9.24 12.13
CA ARG A 40 -4.82 8.03 12.67
C ARG A 40 -5.70 6.80 12.49
N ALA A 41 -6.96 6.85 12.89
CA ALA A 41 -7.89 5.73 12.75
C ALA A 41 -8.09 5.31 11.29
N THR A 42 -8.07 6.28 10.36
CA THR A 42 -8.13 5.99 8.92
C THR A 42 -6.90 5.22 8.44
N ILE A 43 -5.72 5.65 8.87
CA ILE A 43 -4.45 5.00 8.50
C ILE A 43 -4.35 3.61 9.13
N GLU A 44 -4.73 3.44 10.39
CA GLU A 44 -4.76 2.13 11.07
C GLU A 44 -5.73 1.16 10.38
N ARG A 45 -6.87 1.65 9.88
CA ARG A 45 -7.79 0.84 9.06
C ARG A 45 -7.15 0.37 7.75
N PHE A 46 -6.39 1.24 7.08
CA PHE A 46 -5.67 0.84 5.87
C PHE A 46 -4.61 -0.23 6.20
N ASP A 47 -3.83 -0.04 7.27
CA ASP A 47 -2.83 -1.02 7.71
C ASP A 47 -3.45 -2.40 8.02
N GLN A 48 -4.63 -2.42 8.64
CA GLN A 48 -5.35 -3.65 8.97
C GLN A 48 -5.94 -4.34 7.73
N SER A 49 -6.56 -3.59 6.82
CA SER A 49 -7.28 -4.15 5.67
C SER A 49 -6.40 -4.43 4.46
N LEU A 50 -5.30 -3.69 4.28
CA LEU A 50 -4.51 -3.70 3.04
C LEU A 50 -3.09 -4.24 3.23
N SER A 51 -2.80 -4.85 4.39
CA SER A 51 -1.48 -5.43 4.64
C SER A 51 -1.36 -6.84 4.07
N ARG A 52 -0.37 -7.06 3.20
CA ARG A 52 -0.01 -8.41 2.71
C ARG A 52 0.58 -9.33 3.78
N PHE A 53 0.96 -8.78 4.94
CA PHE A 53 1.59 -9.52 6.05
C PHE A 53 0.59 -9.98 7.11
N ASN A 54 -0.67 -9.54 7.02
CA ASN A 54 -1.72 -9.96 7.91
C ASN A 54 -2.65 -10.91 7.14
N PRO A 55 -2.64 -12.23 7.41
CA PRO A 55 -3.53 -13.18 6.73
C PRO A 55 -5.02 -12.86 6.89
N GLY A 56 -5.39 -12.11 7.94
CA GLY A 56 -6.75 -11.64 8.17
C GLY A 56 -7.11 -10.35 7.42
N SER A 57 -6.18 -9.73 6.70
CA SER A 57 -6.46 -8.54 5.90
C SER A 57 -7.31 -8.90 4.68
N GLU A 58 -8.04 -7.92 4.18
CA GLU A 58 -8.85 -8.09 2.99
C GLU A 58 -7.97 -8.32 1.76
N LEU A 59 -6.81 -7.66 1.67
CA LEU A 59 -5.85 -7.87 0.58
C LEU A 59 -5.30 -9.30 0.57
N SER A 60 -4.91 -9.83 1.74
CA SER A 60 -4.42 -11.22 1.83
C SER A 60 -5.52 -12.23 1.51
N GLN A 61 -6.77 -11.95 1.92
CA GLN A 61 -7.92 -12.78 1.56
C GLN A 61 -8.21 -12.72 0.05
N LEU A 62 -8.16 -11.54 -0.56
CA LEU A 62 -8.24 -11.37 -2.01
C LEU A 62 -7.23 -12.29 -2.68
N ASN A 63 -5.95 -12.19 -2.30
CA ASN A 63 -4.85 -12.96 -2.89
C ASN A 63 -4.96 -14.48 -2.70
N ALA A 64 -5.55 -14.93 -1.59
CA ALA A 64 -5.77 -16.34 -1.31
C ALA A 64 -7.01 -16.91 -2.02
N ASP A 65 -7.92 -16.05 -2.50
CA ASP A 65 -9.14 -16.47 -3.17
C ASP A 65 -8.84 -17.08 -4.55
N PRO A 66 -9.29 -18.32 -4.84
CA PRO A 66 -9.03 -18.98 -6.12
C PRO A 66 -9.94 -18.50 -7.26
N ARG A 67 -10.95 -17.67 -6.96
CA ARG A 67 -11.88 -17.15 -7.97
C ARG A 67 -11.21 -16.05 -8.78
N GLU A 68 -11.57 -16.01 -10.06
CA GLU A 68 -11.15 -14.94 -10.97
C GLU A 68 -11.77 -13.59 -10.58
N THR A 69 -13.05 -13.58 -10.17
CA THR A 69 -13.76 -12.39 -9.71
C THR A 69 -14.13 -12.53 -8.24
N VAL A 70 -13.64 -11.61 -7.42
CA VAL A 70 -13.72 -11.65 -5.96
C VAL A 70 -14.44 -10.39 -5.45
N PRO A 71 -15.43 -10.52 -4.54
CA PRO A 71 -16.01 -9.37 -3.85
C PRO A 71 -14.95 -8.59 -3.07
N ALA A 72 -15.03 -7.26 -3.12
CA ALA A 72 -14.06 -6.37 -2.50
C ALA A 72 -14.76 -5.13 -1.93
N SER A 73 -14.27 -4.64 -0.79
CA SER A 73 -14.73 -3.40 -0.19
C SER A 73 -14.41 -2.20 -1.09
N PRO A 74 -15.11 -1.07 -0.92
CA PRO A 74 -14.78 0.16 -1.63
C PRO A 74 -13.32 0.59 -1.43
N LEU A 75 -12.73 0.30 -0.27
CA LEU A 75 -11.33 0.59 0.00
C LEU A 75 -10.41 -0.27 -0.86
N LEU A 76 -10.63 -1.59 -0.89
CA LEU A 76 -9.81 -2.50 -1.70
C LEU A 76 -9.98 -2.22 -3.19
N CYS A 77 -11.20 -1.97 -3.68
CA CYS A 77 -11.42 -1.53 -5.06
C CYS A 77 -10.63 -0.25 -5.39
N SER A 78 -10.59 0.72 -4.47
CA SER A 78 -9.83 1.96 -4.65
C SER A 78 -8.32 1.71 -4.68
N LEU A 79 -7.80 0.82 -3.82
CA LEU A 79 -6.40 0.42 -3.83
C LEU A 79 -6.01 -0.22 -5.16
N VAL A 80 -6.77 -1.22 -5.61
CA VAL A 80 -6.47 -1.96 -6.85
C VAL A 80 -6.56 -1.03 -8.06
N SER A 81 -7.56 -0.15 -8.11
CA SER A 81 -7.68 0.85 -9.18
C SER A 81 -6.50 1.81 -9.20
N ALA A 82 -6.05 2.27 -8.03
CA ALA A 82 -4.86 3.13 -7.94
C ALA A 82 -3.59 2.41 -8.37
N ALA A 83 -3.46 1.11 -8.06
CA ALA A 83 -2.33 0.29 -8.46
C ALA A 83 -2.27 0.07 -9.98
N VAL A 84 -3.41 -0.27 -10.61
CA VAL A 84 -3.53 -0.40 -12.07
C VAL A 84 -3.26 0.94 -12.75
N TRP A 85 -3.86 2.03 -12.27
CA TRP A 85 -3.58 3.38 -12.78
C TRP A 85 -2.10 3.72 -12.71
N ALA A 86 -1.42 3.40 -11.60
CA ALA A 86 0.01 3.69 -11.46
C ALA A 86 0.87 2.83 -12.41
N ALA A 87 0.46 1.59 -12.68
CA ALA A 87 1.10 0.74 -13.69
C ALA A 87 0.94 1.35 -15.10
N GLU A 88 -0.25 1.84 -15.45
CA GLU A 88 -0.51 2.53 -16.72
C GLU A 88 0.33 3.82 -16.85
N GLN A 89 0.32 4.69 -15.85
CA GLN A 89 1.06 5.96 -15.88
C GLN A 89 2.57 5.77 -15.97
N SER A 90 3.07 4.63 -15.51
CA SER A 90 4.49 4.29 -15.53
C SER A 90 4.86 3.37 -16.70
N GLU A 91 3.95 3.16 -17.65
CA GLU A 91 4.12 2.24 -18.79
C GLU A 91 4.56 0.83 -18.37
N GLY A 92 4.10 0.38 -17.20
CA GLY A 92 4.42 -0.94 -16.63
C GLY A 92 5.74 -1.01 -15.86
N LEU A 93 6.39 0.13 -15.55
CA LEU A 93 7.53 0.15 -14.62
C LEU A 93 7.09 -0.15 -13.18
N LEU A 94 5.87 0.23 -12.81
CA LEU A 94 5.20 -0.28 -11.63
C LEU A 94 4.37 -1.51 -12.02
N ASP A 95 4.56 -2.60 -11.28
CA ASP A 95 3.78 -3.82 -11.44
C ASP A 95 3.24 -4.26 -10.08
N PRO A 96 1.92 -4.17 -9.84
CA PRO A 96 1.32 -4.61 -8.59
C PRO A 96 1.22 -6.14 -8.47
N THR A 97 1.61 -6.91 -9.49
CA THR A 97 1.44 -8.37 -9.49
C THR A 97 2.66 -9.15 -8.98
N LEU A 98 3.64 -8.45 -8.40
CA LEU A 98 4.95 -9.00 -8.01
C LEU A 98 5.00 -9.69 -6.64
N VAL A 99 3.85 -10.02 -6.03
CA VAL A 99 3.82 -10.61 -4.69
C VAL A 99 4.65 -11.90 -4.63
N GLY A 100 4.57 -12.75 -5.66
CA GLY A 100 5.33 -14.00 -5.72
C GLY A 100 6.84 -13.79 -5.75
N GLU A 101 7.31 -12.90 -6.62
CA GLU A 101 8.72 -12.61 -6.80
C GLU A 101 9.31 -11.95 -5.54
N LEU A 102 8.53 -11.07 -4.88
CA LEU A 102 8.94 -10.48 -3.61
C LEU A 102 9.12 -11.55 -2.52
N GLU A 103 8.23 -12.54 -2.45
CA GLU A 103 8.35 -13.66 -1.51
C GLU A 103 9.54 -14.57 -1.84
N GLU A 104 9.78 -14.87 -3.12
CA GLU A 104 10.90 -15.70 -3.59
C GLU A 104 12.26 -15.10 -3.23
N VAL A 105 12.40 -13.77 -3.25
CA VAL A 105 13.62 -13.09 -2.81
C VAL A 105 13.70 -12.88 -1.28
N GLY A 106 12.75 -13.47 -0.53
CA GLY A 106 12.76 -13.51 0.93
C GLY A 106 12.03 -12.35 1.61
N TYR A 107 11.27 -11.52 0.88
CA TYR A 107 10.46 -10.45 1.48
C TYR A 107 9.12 -10.99 2.04
N LEU A 108 9.23 -11.94 2.96
CA LEU A 108 8.08 -12.67 3.54
C LEU A 108 7.39 -11.90 4.67
N GLU A 109 8.14 -11.05 5.39
CA GLU A 109 7.66 -10.36 6.58
C GLU A 109 7.91 -8.85 6.50
N THR A 110 7.22 -8.09 7.36
CA THR A 110 7.41 -6.65 7.45
C THR A 110 8.81 -6.30 7.97
N PHE A 111 9.46 -5.32 7.35
CA PHE A 111 10.75 -4.81 7.83
C PHE A 111 10.64 -3.85 9.02
N ARG A 112 9.47 -3.71 9.65
CA ARG A 112 9.26 -2.82 10.80
C ARG A 112 10.32 -2.97 11.90
N ASN A 113 10.75 -4.21 12.15
CA ASN A 113 11.74 -4.54 13.17
C ASN A 113 13.11 -4.93 12.59
N ALA A 114 13.29 -4.81 11.27
CA ALA A 114 14.56 -5.13 10.62
C ALA A 114 15.57 -4.00 10.87
N THR A 115 16.83 -4.38 11.05
CA THR A 115 17.93 -3.40 11.06
C THR A 115 18.35 -3.14 9.60
N PRO A 116 18.23 -1.91 9.07
CA PRO A 116 18.67 -1.61 7.72
C PRO A 116 20.18 -1.83 7.58
N ALA A 117 20.61 -2.33 6.43
CA ALA A 117 22.04 -2.38 6.12
C ALA A 117 22.63 -0.96 6.07
N PRO A 118 23.88 -0.76 6.52
CA PRO A 118 24.57 0.52 6.34
C PRO A 118 24.62 0.88 4.85
N LEU A 119 24.25 2.12 4.51
CA LEU A 119 24.22 2.58 3.12
C LEU A 119 25.52 2.31 2.35
N PRO A 120 26.73 2.53 2.91
CA PRO A 120 27.96 2.21 2.19
C PRO A 120 28.09 0.72 1.81
N GLU A 121 27.72 -0.19 2.71
CA GLU A 121 27.76 -1.63 2.46
C GLU A 121 26.72 -2.04 1.41
N ALA A 122 25.51 -1.49 1.50
CA ALA A 122 24.44 -1.72 0.53
C ALA A 122 24.81 -1.22 -0.89
N LEU A 123 25.51 -0.10 -1.00
CA LEU A 123 25.97 0.42 -2.29
C LEU A 123 27.09 -0.43 -2.90
N LEU A 124 27.97 -0.99 -2.07
CA LEU A 124 29.04 -1.89 -2.52
C LEU A 124 28.51 -3.24 -3.01
N SER A 125 27.40 -3.73 -2.44
CA SER A 125 26.75 -4.96 -2.86
C SER A 125 25.69 -4.77 -3.95
N ALA A 126 25.38 -3.52 -4.31
CA ALA A 126 24.36 -3.22 -5.31
C ALA A 126 24.76 -3.75 -6.70
N PRO A 127 23.80 -4.30 -7.47
CA PRO A 127 24.06 -4.65 -8.86
C PRO A 127 24.39 -3.39 -9.68
N THR A 128 25.10 -3.56 -10.79
CA THR A 128 25.38 -2.46 -11.72
C THR A 128 24.08 -1.82 -12.19
N ALA A 129 23.96 -0.51 -11.99
CA ALA A 129 22.77 0.23 -12.40
C ALA A 129 22.57 0.13 -13.90
N ARG A 130 21.35 -0.27 -14.28
CA ARG A 130 20.87 -0.32 -15.67
C ARG A 130 19.50 0.35 -15.72
N PRO A 131 19.11 0.96 -16.86
CA PRO A 131 17.75 1.45 -17.03
C PRO A 131 16.73 0.35 -16.71
N ALA A 132 15.69 0.71 -15.95
CA ALA A 132 14.58 -0.20 -15.68
C ALA A 132 13.76 -0.40 -16.97
N ALA A 133 13.13 -1.56 -17.08
CA ALA A 133 12.21 -1.89 -18.16
C ALA A 133 10.98 -2.60 -17.58
N PRO A 134 9.80 -2.40 -18.17
CA PRO A 134 8.60 -3.13 -17.78
C PRO A 134 8.79 -4.63 -17.91
N ARG A 135 8.14 -5.38 -17.03
CA ARG A 135 8.09 -6.83 -17.10
C ARG A 135 7.26 -7.27 -18.32
N ARG A 136 7.80 -8.19 -19.12
CA ARG A 136 7.17 -8.62 -20.39
C ARG A 136 5.95 -9.52 -20.20
N ASP A 137 5.95 -10.30 -19.14
CA ASP A 137 4.93 -11.27 -18.73
C ASP A 137 4.08 -10.73 -17.57
N SER A 138 3.92 -9.41 -17.48
CA SER A 138 3.10 -8.81 -16.44
C SER A 138 1.61 -9.02 -16.71
N HIS A 139 0.85 -9.24 -15.63
CA HIS A 139 -0.59 -9.48 -15.67
C HIS A 139 -1.41 -8.26 -15.18
N TRP A 140 -0.78 -7.13 -14.85
CA TRP A 140 -1.52 -5.99 -14.28
C TRP A 140 -2.58 -5.43 -15.22
N GLY A 141 -2.37 -5.52 -16.54
CA GLY A 141 -3.32 -5.06 -17.56
C GLY A 141 -4.57 -5.93 -17.70
N GLU A 142 -4.58 -7.10 -17.04
CA GLU A 142 -5.71 -8.02 -16.99
C GLU A 142 -6.55 -7.85 -15.72
N ILE A 143 -6.16 -6.92 -14.83
CA ILE A 143 -6.89 -6.62 -13.60
C ILE A 143 -8.00 -5.61 -13.91
N TYR A 144 -9.22 -5.92 -13.49
CA TYR A 144 -10.38 -5.04 -13.64
C TYR A 144 -11.09 -4.83 -12.31
N VAL A 145 -11.62 -3.63 -12.09
CA VAL A 145 -12.38 -3.26 -10.89
C VAL A 145 -13.77 -2.81 -11.30
N ASP A 146 -14.80 -3.47 -10.77
CA ASP A 146 -16.18 -2.98 -10.87
C ASP A 146 -16.57 -2.31 -9.55
N HIS A 147 -16.57 -0.98 -9.54
CA HIS A 147 -16.96 -0.20 -8.36
C HIS A 147 -18.46 -0.28 -8.04
N THR A 148 -19.30 -0.59 -9.03
CA THR A 148 -20.75 -0.70 -8.82
C THR A 148 -21.10 -2.06 -8.23
N ALA A 149 -20.50 -3.13 -8.75
CA ALA A 149 -20.67 -4.49 -8.24
C ALA A 149 -19.83 -4.75 -6.97
N GLY A 150 -18.81 -3.94 -6.71
CA GLY A 150 -17.89 -4.13 -5.59
C GLY A 150 -17.02 -5.38 -5.78
N THR A 151 -16.40 -5.53 -6.94
CA THR A 151 -15.58 -6.71 -7.27
C THR A 151 -14.24 -6.33 -7.90
N VAL A 152 -13.26 -7.20 -7.69
CA VAL A 152 -11.96 -7.19 -8.36
C VAL A 152 -11.85 -8.48 -9.18
N THR A 153 -11.54 -8.34 -10.46
CA THR A 153 -11.28 -9.45 -11.39
C THR A 153 -9.79 -9.49 -11.71
N ARG A 154 -9.17 -10.67 -11.63
CA ARG A 154 -7.77 -10.90 -11.96
C ARG A 154 -7.56 -12.33 -12.48
N PRO A 155 -6.52 -12.60 -13.30
CA PRO A 155 -6.22 -13.96 -13.72
C PRO A 155 -5.99 -14.89 -12.52
N VAL A 156 -6.41 -16.15 -12.65
CA VAL A 156 -6.29 -17.15 -11.57
C VAL A 156 -4.82 -17.29 -11.17
N GLY A 157 -4.56 -17.19 -9.86
CA GLY A 157 -3.21 -17.32 -9.29
C GLY A 157 -2.39 -16.03 -9.24
N VAL A 158 -2.82 -14.97 -9.93
CA VAL A 158 -2.21 -13.63 -9.79
C VAL A 158 -2.51 -13.09 -8.39
N ARG A 159 -1.51 -12.46 -7.76
CA ARG A 159 -1.63 -11.83 -6.44
C ARG A 159 -1.22 -10.36 -6.55
N ILE A 160 -1.93 -9.49 -5.81
CA ILE A 160 -1.80 -8.03 -5.80
C ILE A 160 -1.18 -7.55 -4.49
#